data_AF-M5Q0E4-F1
#
_entry.id   AF-M5Q0E4-F1
#
_cell.length_a   1.000
_cell.length_b   1.000
_cell.length_c   1.000
_cell.angle_alpha   90.00
_cell.angle_beta   90.00
_cell.angle_gamma   90.00
#
_symmetry.space_group_name_H-M   'P 1'
#
loop_
_entity.id
_entity.type
_entity.pdbx_description
1 polymer ?
#
loop_
_entity_poly.entity_id
_entity_poly.type
_entity_poly.pdbx_seq_one_letter_code
_entity_poly.pdbx_strand_id
1 'polypeptide(L)'
;MTTVASRTFRSTPQRDSHKTWTAIVDLLTQGKTSAARTELMAIAGVAASVIADQATKDGAIVVTCDGPRTRIYCIYDDDAIDGSDANEDPLGFDPLKGDWRVSLPCLTEDLAWVQSALKQHSSRITARDRDASVSTEESATAAKAEALVLDQKGFLGS
;
A
#
# COMPACT_ATOMS: atom_id res chain seq x y z
N MET A 1 2.70 14.54 13.78
CA MET A 1 3.35 13.26 13.47
C MET A 1 2.26 12.28 13.06
N THR A 2 2.27 11.80 11.81
CA THR A 2 1.34 10.76 11.35
C THR A 2 1.82 9.40 11.84
N THR A 3 1.04 8.71 12.67
CA THR A 3 1.36 7.37 13.16
C THR A 3 1.47 6.39 11.98
N VAL A 4 2.52 5.57 11.97
CA VAL A 4 2.74 4.53 10.95
C VAL A 4 2.90 3.19 11.65
N ALA A 5 2.13 2.19 11.25
CA ALA A 5 2.28 0.80 11.67
C ALA A 5 2.87 -0.02 10.51
N SER A 6 3.68 -1.03 10.83
CA SER A 6 4.18 -2.00 9.86
C SER A 6 3.80 -3.43 10.22
N ARG A 7 3.60 -4.25 9.20
CA ARG A 7 3.39 -5.70 9.29
C ARG A 7 4.20 -6.41 8.22
N THR A 8 4.60 -7.63 8.52
CA THR A 8 5.43 -8.46 7.64
C THR A 8 4.81 -9.85 7.57
N PHE A 9 4.32 -10.23 6.40
CA PHE A 9 3.65 -11.50 6.18
C PHE A 9 4.59 -12.54 5.60
N ARG A 10 4.47 -13.78 6.07
CA ARG A 10 5.14 -14.94 5.48
C ARG A 10 4.41 -15.33 4.19
N SER A 11 5.08 -15.15 3.05
CA SER A 11 4.57 -15.55 1.75
C SER A 11 5.17 -16.89 1.29
N THR A 12 5.60 -17.00 0.05
CA THR A 12 6.04 -18.27 -0.57
C THR A 12 7.37 -18.70 0.05
N PRO A 13 7.57 -19.98 0.40
CA PRO A 13 6.68 -21.13 0.19
C PRO A 13 5.69 -21.41 1.32
N GLN A 14 5.77 -20.72 2.46
CA GLN A 14 4.86 -20.94 3.60
C GLN A 14 3.38 -20.75 3.23
N ARG A 15 3.09 -19.76 2.39
CA ARG A 15 1.78 -19.52 1.77
C ARG A 15 1.98 -19.22 0.29
N ASP A 16 1.08 -19.73 -0.55
CA ASP A 16 0.97 -19.23 -1.91
C ASP A 16 0.53 -17.76 -1.91
N SER A 17 0.83 -17.04 -2.99
CA SER A 17 0.58 -15.59 -3.08
C SER A 17 -0.90 -15.21 -2.90
N HIS A 18 -1.83 -16.08 -3.27
CA HIS A 18 -3.26 -15.82 -3.09
C HIS A 18 -3.68 -15.93 -1.63
N LYS A 19 -3.18 -16.94 -0.90
CA LYS A 19 -3.37 -17.06 0.55
C LYS A 19 -2.68 -15.92 1.31
N THR A 20 -1.52 -15.47 0.86
CA THR A 20 -0.85 -14.28 1.42
C THR A 20 -1.75 -13.05 1.27
N TRP A 21 -2.28 -12.79 0.07
CA TRP A 21 -3.20 -11.68 -0.14
C TRP A 21 -4.45 -11.81 0.74
N THR A 22 -5.05 -13.00 0.82
CA THR A 22 -6.24 -13.24 1.65
C THR A 22 -5.96 -12.93 3.13
N ALA A 23 -4.80 -13.33 3.66
CA ALA A 23 -4.39 -13.02 5.02
C ALA A 23 -4.21 -11.51 5.25
N ILE A 24 -3.66 -10.79 4.27
CA ILE A 24 -3.55 -9.33 4.29
C ILE A 24 -4.94 -8.69 4.31
N VAL A 25 -5.88 -9.17 3.48
CA VAL A 25 -7.26 -8.68 3.47
C VAL A 25 -7.94 -8.94 4.81
N ASP A 26 -7.75 -10.11 5.42
CA ASP A 26 -8.33 -10.43 6.72
C ASP A 26 -7.75 -9.54 7.84
N LEU A 27 -6.45 -9.20 7.79
CA LEU A 27 -5.85 -8.20 8.68
C LEU A 27 -6.50 -6.82 8.51
N LEU A 28 -6.58 -6.33 7.26
CA LEU A 28 -7.09 -5.00 6.96
C LEU A 28 -8.59 -4.84 7.26
N THR A 29 -9.35 -5.91 7.10
CA THR A 29 -10.79 -5.92 7.35
C THR A 29 -11.14 -6.41 8.75
N GLN A 30 -10.13 -6.80 9.54
CA GLN A 30 -10.29 -7.43 10.86
C GLN A 30 -11.24 -8.64 10.80
N GLY A 31 -11.19 -9.41 9.71
CA GLY A 31 -12.07 -10.55 9.42
C GLY A 31 -13.54 -10.19 9.15
N LYS A 32 -13.90 -8.90 9.12
CA LYS A 32 -15.29 -8.45 8.93
C LYS A 32 -15.70 -8.61 7.47
N THR A 33 -16.89 -9.15 7.25
CA THR A 33 -17.51 -9.12 5.91
C THR A 33 -18.04 -7.71 5.65
N SER A 34 -17.35 -6.97 4.80
CA SER A 34 -17.63 -5.56 4.47
C SER A 34 -17.49 -5.30 2.97
N ALA A 35 -18.03 -4.17 2.50
CA ALA A 35 -17.84 -3.74 1.11
C ALA A 35 -16.34 -3.59 0.76
N ALA A 36 -15.54 -3.09 1.70
CA ALA A 36 -14.10 -2.98 1.52
C ALA A 36 -13.43 -4.36 1.37
N ARG A 37 -13.88 -5.37 2.12
CA ARG A 37 -13.42 -6.76 1.93
C ARG A 37 -13.75 -7.28 0.53
N THR A 38 -14.98 -7.07 0.06
CA THR A 38 -15.39 -7.47 -1.28
C THR A 38 -14.54 -6.79 -2.36
N GLU A 39 -14.25 -5.49 -2.21
CA GLU A 39 -13.42 -4.72 -3.13
C GLU A 39 -11.95 -5.20 -3.16
N LEU A 40 -11.37 -5.48 -1.99
CA LEU A 40 -10.01 -6.03 -1.88
C LEU A 40 -9.92 -7.47 -2.43
N MET A 41 -10.97 -8.28 -2.25
CA MET A 41 -11.02 -9.64 -2.81
C MET A 41 -11.24 -9.64 -4.32
N ALA A 42 -11.91 -8.62 -4.88
CA ALA A 42 -12.11 -8.50 -6.33
C ALA A 42 -10.79 -8.38 -7.11
N ILE A 43 -9.76 -7.78 -6.50
CA ILE A 43 -8.43 -7.64 -7.11
C ILE A 43 -7.43 -8.73 -6.69
N ALA A 44 -7.89 -9.81 -6.05
CA ALA A 44 -7.02 -10.84 -5.49
C ALA A 44 -6.09 -11.50 -6.51
N GLY A 45 -6.52 -11.65 -7.77
CA GLY A 45 -5.66 -12.16 -8.84
C GLY A 45 -4.49 -11.22 -9.16
N VAL A 46 -4.77 -9.92 -9.27
CA VAL A 46 -3.75 -8.89 -9.55
C VAL A 46 -2.78 -8.76 -8.39
N ALA A 47 -3.28 -8.69 -7.15
CA ALA A 47 -2.44 -8.62 -5.96
C ALA A 47 -1.60 -9.89 -5.76
N ALA A 48 -2.15 -11.07 -6.04
CA ALA A 48 -1.39 -12.32 -5.97
C ALA A 48 -0.25 -12.36 -6.99
N SER A 49 -0.43 -11.82 -8.21
CA SER A 49 0.65 -11.65 -9.19
C SER A 49 1.77 -10.80 -8.62
N VAL A 50 1.44 -9.60 -8.14
CA VAL A 50 2.39 -8.66 -7.52
C VAL A 50 3.17 -9.29 -6.36
N ILE A 51 2.51 -10.09 -5.53
CA ILE A 51 3.16 -10.81 -4.43
C ILE A 51 4.06 -11.95 -4.95
N ALA A 52 3.64 -12.65 -6.01
CA ALA A 52 4.44 -13.71 -6.64
C ALA A 52 5.72 -13.16 -7.26
N ASP A 53 5.66 -11.96 -7.84
CA ASP A 53 6.81 -11.24 -8.41
C ASP A 53 7.75 -10.67 -7.33
N GLN A 54 7.45 -10.92 -6.05
CA GLN A 54 8.18 -10.45 -4.87
C GLN A 54 8.33 -8.93 -4.77
N ALA A 55 7.52 -8.15 -5.49
CA ALA A 55 7.55 -6.68 -5.41
C ALA A 55 7.29 -6.17 -3.98
N THR A 56 6.58 -6.97 -3.18
CA THR A 56 6.26 -6.67 -1.77
C THR A 56 7.38 -6.98 -0.76
N LYS A 57 8.53 -7.47 -1.23
CA LYS A 57 9.74 -7.64 -0.41
C LYS A 57 10.38 -6.30 -0.11
N ASP A 58 10.65 -5.52 -1.16
CA ASP A 58 11.35 -4.23 -1.07
C ASP A 58 10.37 -3.05 -1.01
N GLY A 59 9.22 -3.18 -1.69
CA GLY A 59 8.15 -2.19 -1.65
C GLY A 59 7.06 -2.58 -0.65
N ALA A 60 6.63 -1.66 0.20
CA ALA A 60 5.46 -1.93 1.05
C ALA A 60 4.15 -1.85 0.25
N ILE A 61 3.18 -2.71 0.52
CA ILE A 61 1.78 -2.36 0.32
C ILE A 61 1.43 -1.27 1.34
N VAL A 62 0.95 -0.13 0.87
CA VAL A 62 0.65 1.01 1.74
C VAL A 62 -0.84 1.24 1.80
N VAL A 63 -1.37 1.27 3.01
CA VAL A 63 -2.78 1.58 3.28
C VAL A 63 -2.85 2.90 4.01
N THR A 64 -3.67 3.81 3.50
CA THR A 64 -3.99 5.08 4.14
C THR A 64 -5.46 5.12 4.49
N CYS A 65 -5.80 5.72 5.62
CA CYS A 65 -7.16 5.84 6.12
C CYS A 65 -7.29 7.12 6.97
N ASP A 66 -8.49 7.39 7.51
CA ASP A 66 -8.68 8.38 8.57
C ASP A 66 -8.11 7.85 9.91
N GLY A 67 -6.78 7.79 9.97
CA GLY A 67 -6.03 7.16 11.05
C GLY A 67 -4.58 6.87 10.68
N PRO A 68 -3.91 5.94 11.40
CA PRO A 68 -2.55 5.56 11.12
C PRO A 68 -2.39 4.95 9.71
N ARG A 69 -1.24 5.22 9.08
CA ARG A 69 -0.84 4.55 7.85
C ARG A 69 -0.32 3.15 8.16
N THR A 70 -0.71 2.15 7.37
CA THR A 70 -0.20 0.78 7.49
C THR A 70 0.73 0.47 6.33
N ARG A 71 1.91 -0.07 6.62
CA ARG A 71 2.86 -0.63 5.64
C ARG A 71 2.89 -2.14 5.80
N ILE A 72 2.73 -2.87 4.71
CA ILE A 72 2.72 -4.34 4.72
C ILE A 72 3.78 -4.83 3.77
N TYR A 73 4.73 -5.60 4.30
CA TYR A 73 5.78 -6.28 3.56
C TYR A 73 5.50 -7.78 3.52
N CYS A 74 6.17 -8.48 2.60
CA CYS A 74 6.19 -9.92 2.54
C CYS A 74 7.63 -10.42 2.64
N ILE A 75 7.83 -11.50 3.40
CA ILE A 75 9.07 -12.29 3.39
C ILE A 75 8.85 -13.58 2.60
N TYR A 76 9.93 -14.08 2.01
CA TYR A 76 9.93 -15.16 1.02
C TYR A 76 11.01 -16.19 1.32
N ASP A 77 10.93 -17.33 0.64
CA ASP A 77 11.95 -18.39 0.64
C ASP A 77 12.27 -18.86 2.07
N ASP A 78 13.55 -18.92 2.44
CA ASP A 78 13.97 -19.38 3.76
C ASP A 78 13.45 -18.47 4.88
N ASP A 79 13.39 -17.15 4.65
CA ASP A 79 12.85 -16.19 5.62
C ASP A 79 11.36 -16.46 5.88
N ALA A 80 10.61 -16.87 4.86
CA ALA A 80 9.22 -17.26 5.01
C ALA A 80 9.05 -18.59 5.74
N ILE A 81 10.02 -19.51 5.70
CA ILE A 81 9.99 -20.78 6.45
C ILE A 81 10.37 -20.54 7.91
N ASP A 82 11.45 -19.80 8.14
CA ASP A 82 11.96 -19.46 9.47
C ASP A 82 10.99 -18.55 10.22
N GLY A 83 10.56 -17.46 9.59
CA GLY A 83 9.54 -16.55 10.11
C GLY A 83 10.01 -15.66 11.27
N SER A 84 11.31 -15.55 11.55
CA SER A 84 11.82 -14.68 12.63
C SER A 84 11.46 -13.20 12.44
N ASP A 85 11.37 -12.75 11.19
CA ASP A 85 11.03 -11.35 10.84
C ASP A 85 9.52 -11.14 10.61
N ALA A 86 8.70 -12.16 10.83
CA ALA A 86 7.26 -12.07 10.64
C ALA A 86 6.60 -11.24 11.75
N ASN A 87 5.67 -10.36 11.35
CA ASN A 87 4.81 -9.62 12.25
C ASN A 87 3.42 -9.53 11.63
N GLU A 88 2.55 -10.46 12.00
CA GLU A 88 1.19 -10.60 11.49
C GLU A 88 0.14 -10.29 12.57
N ASP A 89 0.55 -9.63 13.67
CA ASP A 89 -0.34 -9.32 14.79
C ASP A 89 -1.52 -8.42 14.33
N PRO A 90 -2.69 -8.52 14.96
CA PRO A 90 -3.81 -7.64 14.64
C PRO A 90 -3.44 -6.16 14.81
N LEU A 91 -4.11 -5.28 14.06
CA LEU A 91 -3.96 -3.83 14.19
C LEU A 91 -4.90 -3.32 15.28
N GLY A 92 -4.38 -2.50 16.20
CA GLY A 92 -5.16 -1.88 17.29
C GLY A 92 -6.09 -0.74 16.85
N PHE A 93 -6.28 -0.55 15.55
CA PHE A 93 -7.13 0.47 14.93
C PHE A 93 -7.79 -0.10 13.68
N ASP A 94 -8.82 0.56 13.16
CA ASP A 94 -9.45 0.21 11.88
C ASP A 94 -8.62 0.81 10.72
N PRO A 95 -7.92 -0.01 9.93
CA PRO A 95 -7.00 0.48 8.90
C PRO A 95 -7.71 0.87 7.59
N LEU A 96 -9.05 0.71 7.52
CA LEU A 96 -9.87 1.08 6.36
C LEU A 96 -10.95 2.10 6.74
N LYS A 97 -10.75 2.84 7.83
CA LYS A 97 -11.68 3.88 8.27
C LYS A 97 -11.72 5.07 7.31
N GLY A 98 -12.92 5.57 7.02
CA GLY A 98 -13.11 6.80 6.25
C GLY A 98 -12.68 6.67 4.79
N ASP A 99 -11.95 7.67 4.27
CA ASP A 99 -11.51 7.68 2.87
C ASP A 99 -10.24 6.85 2.64
N TRP A 100 -10.38 5.54 2.82
CA TRP A 100 -9.25 4.64 2.70
C TRP A 100 -8.77 4.49 1.24
N ARG A 101 -7.47 4.21 1.10
CA ARG A 101 -6.78 3.89 -0.16
C ARG A 101 -5.74 2.80 0.08
N VAL A 102 -5.48 2.00 -0.96
CA VAL A 102 -4.43 0.99 -0.97
C VAL A 102 -3.51 1.24 -2.16
N SER A 103 -2.21 1.21 -1.93
CA SER A 103 -1.19 1.33 -2.95
C SER A 103 -0.33 0.06 -2.97
N LEU A 104 -0.42 -0.70 -4.06
CA LEU A 104 0.40 -1.88 -4.32
C LEU A 104 1.73 -1.44 -4.95
N PRO A 105 2.88 -1.90 -4.44
CA PRO A 105 4.14 -1.78 -5.17
C PRO A 105 4.10 -2.72 -6.37
N CYS A 106 4.71 -2.35 -7.48
CA CYS A 106 4.71 -3.13 -8.70
C CYS A 106 6.02 -2.93 -9.42
N LEU A 107 6.42 -3.93 -10.21
CA LEU A 107 7.55 -3.82 -11.11
C LEU A 107 7.22 -2.80 -12.20
N THR A 108 8.21 -2.01 -12.63
CA THR A 108 7.99 -0.95 -13.64
C THR A 108 7.40 -1.51 -14.93
N GLU A 109 7.81 -2.72 -15.32
CA GLU A 109 7.36 -3.42 -16.53
C GLU A 109 5.89 -3.87 -16.45
N ASP A 110 5.39 -4.16 -15.26
CA ASP A 110 4.02 -4.63 -15.02
C ASP A 110 3.03 -3.51 -14.71
N LEU A 111 3.54 -2.33 -14.37
CA LEU A 111 2.75 -1.20 -13.87
C LEU A 111 1.57 -0.85 -14.78
N ALA A 112 1.76 -0.85 -16.10
CA ALA A 112 0.73 -0.45 -17.05
C ALA A 112 -0.48 -1.39 -17.04
N TRP A 113 -0.25 -2.71 -17.05
CA TRP A 113 -1.35 -3.68 -17.05
C TRP A 113 -1.99 -3.79 -15.67
N VAL A 114 -1.18 -3.75 -14.59
CA VAL A 114 -1.68 -3.81 -13.20
C VAL A 114 -2.58 -2.61 -12.93
N GLN A 115 -2.17 -1.39 -13.25
CA GLN A 115 -3.01 -0.21 -13.08
C GLN A 115 -4.30 -0.28 -13.90
N SER A 116 -4.24 -0.81 -15.12
CA SER A 116 -5.40 -0.97 -15.99
C SER A 116 -6.40 -1.99 -15.42
N ALA A 117 -5.91 -3.12 -14.88
CA ALA A 117 -6.72 -4.14 -14.24
C ALA A 117 -7.37 -3.62 -12.94
N LEU A 118 -6.60 -2.94 -12.07
CA LEU A 118 -7.12 -2.39 -10.82
C LEU A 118 -8.24 -1.38 -11.05
N LYS A 119 -8.11 -0.50 -12.05
CA LYS A 119 -9.13 0.50 -12.41
C LYS A 119 -10.49 -0.10 -12.79
N GLN A 120 -10.54 -1.36 -13.22
CA GLN A 120 -11.80 -2.04 -13.55
C GLN A 120 -12.59 -2.43 -12.29
N HIS A 121 -11.91 -2.55 -11.14
CA HIS A 121 -12.50 -3.02 -9.88
C HIS A 121 -12.63 -1.93 -8.82
N SER A 122 -11.70 -0.96 -8.79
CA SER A 122 -11.62 0.02 -7.73
C SER A 122 -10.96 1.33 -8.18
N SER A 123 -11.47 2.45 -7.67
CA SER A 123 -10.78 3.75 -7.74
C SER A 123 -9.91 4.04 -6.51
N ARG A 124 -10.01 3.20 -5.46
CA ARG A 124 -9.29 3.34 -4.19
C ARG A 124 -7.98 2.55 -4.15
N ILE A 125 -7.91 1.48 -4.93
CA ILE A 125 -6.76 0.58 -5.01
C ILE A 125 -5.94 0.95 -6.25
N THR A 126 -4.69 1.30 -6.04
CA THR A 126 -3.76 1.76 -7.08
C THR A 126 -2.48 0.95 -7.05
N ALA A 127 -1.74 0.95 -8.16
CA ALA A 127 -0.38 0.44 -8.21
C ALA A 127 0.60 1.56 -8.51
N ARG A 128 1.79 1.45 -7.94
CA ARG A 128 2.92 2.35 -8.16
C ARG A 128 4.18 1.53 -8.40
N ASP A 129 5.19 2.19 -8.95
CA ASP A 129 6.52 1.61 -9.01
C ASP A 129 7.05 1.31 -7.59
N ARG A 130 7.70 0.16 -7.40
CA ARG A 130 8.15 -0.28 -6.07
C ARG A 130 9.11 0.72 -5.41
N ASP A 131 9.92 1.41 -6.21
CA ASP A 131 10.94 2.36 -5.75
C ASP A 131 10.35 3.77 -5.55
N ALA A 132 9.14 4.02 -6.06
CA ALA A 132 8.46 5.29 -5.88
C ALA A 132 7.85 5.43 -4.48
N SER A 133 8.04 6.62 -3.89
CA SER A 133 7.36 7.00 -2.65
C SER A 133 5.85 7.13 -2.84
N VAL A 134 5.06 6.77 -1.83
CA VAL A 134 3.61 6.99 -1.84
C VAL A 134 3.36 8.47 -1.58
N SER A 135 3.03 9.22 -2.63
CA SER A 135 2.60 10.61 -2.51
C SER A 135 1.25 10.67 -1.79
N THR A 136 1.28 11.06 -0.52
CA THR A 136 0.08 11.57 0.15
C THR A 136 -0.18 12.98 -0.35
N GLU A 137 -1.44 13.34 -0.61
CA GLU A 137 -1.82 14.68 -1.07
C GLU A 137 -1.31 15.82 -0.17
N GLU A 138 -1.00 15.55 1.11
CA GLU A 138 -0.29 16.48 2.00
C GLU A 138 1.06 16.95 1.44
N SER A 139 1.82 16.06 0.78
CA SER A 139 3.09 16.39 0.14
C SER A 139 2.92 17.23 -1.13
N ALA A 140 1.76 17.16 -1.80
CA ALA A 140 1.46 18.01 -2.96
C ALA A 140 1.17 19.46 -2.54
N THR A 141 0.56 19.67 -1.38
CA THR A 141 0.40 21.01 -0.77
C THR A 141 1.73 21.59 -0.30
N ALA A 142 2.63 20.77 0.28
CA ALA A 142 3.96 21.24 0.68
C ALA A 142 4.83 21.63 -0.52
N ALA A 143 4.83 20.83 -1.60
CA ALA A 143 5.56 21.14 -2.83
C ALA A 143 5.02 22.38 -3.56
N LYS A 144 3.70 22.65 -3.48
CA LYS A 144 3.12 23.91 -4.00
C LYS A 144 3.46 25.14 -3.15
N ALA A 145 3.65 24.98 -1.83
CA ALA A 145 4.02 26.07 -0.95
C ALA A 145 5.47 26.54 -1.18
N GLU A 146 6.39 25.64 -1.50
CA GLU A 146 7.79 25.99 -1.84
C GLU A 146 7.92 26.70 -3.21
N ALA A 147 6.95 26.52 -4.11
CA ALA A 147 6.94 27.18 -5.43
C ALA A 147 6.45 28.65 -5.38
N LEU A 148 5.91 29.11 -4.24
CA LEU A 148 5.34 30.46 -4.09
C LEU A 148 6.23 31.37 -3.23
N VAL A 149 7.54 31.36 -3.48
CA VAL A 149 8.45 32.38 -2.92
C VAL A 149 8.17 33.70 -3.64
N LEU A 150 7.40 34.58 -2.97
CA LEU A 150 7.11 35.94 -3.42
C LEU A 150 8.41 36.75 -3.45
N ASP A 151 8.84 37.18 -4.64
CA ASP A 151 9.99 38.08 -4.82
C ASP A 151 9.66 39.49 -4.29
N GLN A 152 10.13 39.77 -3.07
CA GLN A 152 9.93 41.06 -2.41
C GLN A 152 10.68 42.22 -3.10
N LYS A 153 11.73 41.96 -3.89
CA LYS A 153 12.47 43.02 -4.60
C LYS A 153 11.75 43.48 -5.87
N GLY A 154 10.98 42.59 -6.51
CA GLY A 154 10.14 42.95 -7.65
C GLY A 154 8.88 43.74 -7.26
N PHE A 155 8.40 43.62 -6.02
CA PHE A 155 7.15 44.23 -5.57
C PHE A 155 7.26 45.69 -5.11
N LEU A 156 8.45 46.12 -4.64
CA LEU A 156 8.66 47.46 -4.06
C LEU A 156 9.57 48.37 -4.91
N GLY A 157 9.88 47.98 -6.15
CA GLY A 157 10.79 48.70 -7.04
C GLY A 157 10.09 49.49 -8.14
N SER A 158 9.64 50.71 -7.83
CA SER A 158 9.60 51.88 -8.73
C SER A 158 9.56 53.15 -7.89
#